data_AF-A0A315E1C8-F1
#
_entry.id   AF-A0A315E1C8-F1
#
_cell.length_a   1.000
_cell.length_b   1.000
_cell.length_c   1.000
_cell.angle_alpha   90.00
_cell.angle_beta   90.00
_cell.angle_gamma   90.00
#
_symmetry.space_group_name_H-M   'P 1'
#
loop_
_entity.id
_entity.type
_entity.pdbx_description
1 polymer ?
#
loop_
_entity_poly.entity_id
_entity_poly.type
_entity_poly.pdbx_seq_one_letter_code
_entity_poly.pdbx_strand_id
1 'polypeptide(L)'
;MSLSPTMPALDPHHDTMDAWLDHAPVDTARLAELLAFEFEVLKARDMAGFEALQEERISILERLSQVAQWAAGQDPVPVLWQNLQADLQQCKQDHLRNIQLLQRQLQAVKGALQALQGESAATVDLYDRLGQVSRRRGVSPFLDA
;
A
#
# COMPACT_ATOMS: atom_id res chain seq x y z
N MET A 1 7.21 44.18 43.40
CA MET A 1 7.46 43.84 41.98
C MET A 1 7.26 42.34 41.85
N SER A 2 6.07 41.93 41.40
CA SER A 2 5.69 40.52 41.30
C SER A 2 5.89 40.07 39.86
N LEU A 3 6.83 39.16 39.63
CA LEU A 3 6.96 38.44 38.36
C LEU A 3 6.27 37.10 38.55
N SER A 4 5.04 36.98 38.05
CA SER A 4 4.40 35.69 37.85
C SER A 4 5.03 35.03 36.61
N PRO A 5 5.44 33.75 36.66
CA PRO A 5 5.88 33.06 35.47
C PRO A 5 4.67 32.76 34.59
N THR A 6 4.68 33.28 33.37
CA THR A 6 3.79 32.86 32.28
C THR A 6 4.06 31.39 32.01
N MET A 7 3.12 30.50 32.36
CA MET A 7 3.13 29.13 31.88
C MET A 7 2.88 29.12 30.37
N PRO A 8 3.62 28.32 29.58
CA PRO A 8 3.34 28.19 28.17
C PRO A 8 1.98 27.48 28.01
N ALA A 9 1.12 28.05 27.18
CA ALA A 9 -0.11 27.39 26.76
C ALA A 9 0.26 26.15 25.95
N LEU A 10 -0.22 24.98 26.39
CA LEU A 10 -0.08 23.72 25.68
C LEU A 10 -0.98 23.78 24.43
N ASP A 11 -0.39 23.83 23.24
CA ASP A 11 -1.13 23.83 21.98
C ASP A 11 -1.72 22.42 21.72
N PRO A 12 -3.05 22.24 21.74
CA PRO A 12 -3.68 20.91 21.61
C PRO A 12 -3.43 20.24 20.23
N HIS A 13 -3.07 21.03 19.22
CA HIS A 13 -2.70 20.52 17.90
C HIS A 13 -1.31 19.87 17.88
N HIS A 14 -0.39 20.27 18.76
CA HIS A 14 0.93 19.67 18.86
C HIS A 14 0.86 18.29 19.52
N ASP A 15 0.09 18.16 20.62
CA ASP A 15 -0.16 16.88 21.30
C ASP A 15 -0.77 15.83 20.37
N THR A 16 -1.68 16.25 19.49
CA THR A 16 -2.27 15.35 18.50
C THR A 16 -1.23 14.95 17.47
N MET A 17 -0.36 15.89 17.05
CA MET A 17 0.65 15.65 16.03
C MET A 17 1.73 14.68 16.47
N ASP A 18 2.22 14.85 17.70
CA ASP A 18 3.21 13.98 18.29
C ASP A 18 2.64 12.57 18.52
N ALA A 19 1.38 12.46 18.94
CA ALA A 19 0.72 11.18 19.16
C ALA A 19 0.66 10.31 17.89
N TRP A 20 0.27 10.85 16.73
CA TRP A 20 0.19 10.03 15.51
C TRP A 20 1.56 9.73 14.89
N LEU A 21 2.57 10.58 15.12
CA LEU A 21 3.96 10.29 14.76
C LEU A 21 4.54 9.17 15.63
N ASP A 22 4.25 9.16 16.93
CA ASP A 22 4.65 8.10 17.86
C ASP A 22 4.02 6.75 17.52
N HIS A 23 2.83 6.76 16.90
CA HIS A 23 2.16 5.54 16.44
C HIS A 23 2.70 4.98 15.12
N ALA A 24 3.50 5.74 14.35
CA ALA A 24 3.97 5.31 13.03
C ALA A 24 4.78 3.99 13.03
N PRO A 25 5.68 3.72 14.00
CA PRO A 25 6.35 2.42 14.09
C PRO A 25 5.39 1.28 14.41
N VAL A 26 4.39 1.52 15.26
CA VAL A 26 3.36 0.54 15.63
C VAL A 26 2.49 0.21 14.42
N ASP A 27 2.06 1.22 13.68
CA ASP A 27 1.30 1.07 12.43
C ASP A 27 2.09 0.29 11.37
N THR A 28 3.40 0.54 11.25
CA THR A 28 4.28 -0.17 10.32
C THR A 28 4.40 -1.65 10.70
N ALA A 29 4.63 -1.96 11.98
CA ALA A 29 4.69 -3.33 12.48
C ALA A 29 3.34 -4.06 12.27
N ARG A 30 2.23 -3.37 12.54
CA ARG A 30 0.89 -3.93 12.38
C ARG A 30 0.55 -4.21 10.92
N LEU A 31 0.98 -3.35 10.00
CA LEU A 31 0.83 -3.59 8.57
C LEU A 31 1.56 -4.88 8.14
N ALA A 32 2.78 -5.10 8.64
CA ALA A 32 3.56 -6.29 8.33
C ALA A 32 2.84 -7.57 8.82
N GLU A 33 2.32 -7.57 10.05
CA GLU A 33 1.51 -8.68 10.58
C GLU A 33 0.27 -8.93 9.73
N LEU A 34 -0.45 -7.87 9.38
CA LEU A 34 -1.69 -7.97 8.62
C LEU A 34 -1.45 -8.53 7.22
N LEU A 35 -0.38 -8.13 6.54
CA LEU A 35 0.00 -8.69 5.24
C LEU A 35 0.43 -10.17 5.33
N ALA A 36 1.01 -10.58 6.46
CA ALA A 36 1.28 -12.00 6.73
C ALA A 36 -0.02 -12.79 6.96
N PHE A 37 -0.97 -12.25 7.70
CA PHE A 37 -2.28 -12.88 7.89
C PHE A 37 -3.09 -12.97 6.60
N GLU A 38 -3.09 -11.90 5.79
CA GLU A 38 -3.69 -11.88 4.46
C GLU A 38 -3.16 -13.03 3.60
N PHE A 39 -1.86 -13.28 3.64
CA PHE A 39 -1.25 -14.38 2.90
C PHE A 39 -1.79 -15.75 3.33
N GLU A 40 -1.94 -15.98 4.63
CA GLU A 40 -2.44 -17.24 5.17
C GLU A 40 -3.93 -17.46 4.84
N VAL A 41 -4.77 -16.43 4.95
CA VAL A 41 -6.19 -16.55 4.56
C VAL A 41 -6.36 -16.72 3.04
N LEU A 42 -5.53 -16.04 2.23
CA LEU A 42 -5.48 -16.25 0.79
C LEU A 42 -5.06 -17.68 0.46
N LYS A 43 -4.06 -18.24 1.14
CA LYS A 43 -3.66 -19.65 0.98
C LYS A 43 -4.80 -20.61 1.31
N ALA A 44 -5.55 -20.33 2.37
CA ALA A 44 -6.74 -21.10 2.76
C ALA A 44 -7.94 -20.90 1.82
N ARG A 45 -7.85 -19.96 0.87
CA ARG A 45 -8.94 -19.53 -0.02
C ARG A 45 -10.14 -18.97 0.75
N ASP A 46 -9.90 -18.45 1.94
CA ASP A 46 -10.92 -17.79 2.76
C ASP A 46 -11.07 -16.33 2.31
N MET A 47 -12.02 -16.10 1.41
CA MET A 47 -12.27 -14.75 0.87
C MET A 47 -12.96 -13.84 1.88
N ALA A 48 -13.80 -14.40 2.77
CA ALA A 48 -14.47 -13.62 3.81
C ALA A 48 -13.46 -13.15 4.86
N GLY A 49 -12.53 -14.03 5.27
CA GLY A 49 -11.42 -13.68 6.14
C GLY A 49 -10.49 -12.65 5.49
N PHE A 50 -10.18 -12.77 4.20
CA PHE A 50 -9.41 -11.76 3.48
C PHE A 50 -10.12 -10.40 3.46
N GLU A 51 -11.41 -10.35 3.13
CA GLU A 51 -12.19 -9.12 3.08
C GLU A 51 -12.28 -8.42 4.45
N ALA A 52 -12.40 -9.19 5.53
CA ALA A 52 -12.43 -8.65 6.89
C ALA A 52 -11.12 -7.93 7.29
N LEU A 53 -9.97 -8.28 6.70
CA LEU A 53 -8.68 -7.62 6.96
C LEU A 53 -8.50 -6.31 6.20
N GLN A 54 -9.33 -6.06 5.18
CA GLN A 54 -9.14 -4.95 4.25
C GLN A 54 -9.35 -3.58 4.90
N GLU A 55 -10.33 -3.46 5.79
CA GLU A 55 -10.65 -2.20 6.49
C GLU A 55 -9.47 -1.75 7.36
N GLU A 56 -8.91 -2.66 8.16
CA GLU A 56 -7.77 -2.37 9.02
C GLU A 56 -6.53 -1.98 8.19
N ARG A 57 -6.26 -2.69 7.09
CA ARG A 57 -5.15 -2.34 6.18
C ARG A 57 -5.27 -0.92 5.64
N ILE A 58 -6.45 -0.56 5.15
CA ILE A 58 -6.71 0.75 4.55
C ILE A 58 -6.50 1.83 5.62
N SER A 59 -7.07 1.64 6.81
CA SER A 59 -6.93 2.59 7.91
C SER A 59 -5.46 2.80 8.32
N ILE A 60 -4.66 1.74 8.38
CA ILE A 60 -3.23 1.83 8.68
C ILE A 60 -2.47 2.56 7.56
N LEU A 61 -2.74 2.23 6.30
CA LEU A 61 -2.09 2.89 5.15
C LEU A 61 -2.44 4.38 5.08
N GLU A 62 -3.66 4.77 5.42
CA GLU A 62 -4.07 6.17 5.52
C GLU A 62 -3.28 6.92 6.60
N ARG A 63 -3.08 6.33 7.79
CA ARG A 63 -2.24 6.93 8.83
C ARG A 63 -0.78 7.04 8.39
N LEU A 64 -0.19 5.98 7.85
CA LEU A 64 1.18 6.00 7.34
C LEU A 64 1.37 6.99 6.18
N SER A 65 0.34 7.20 5.35
CA SER A 65 0.39 8.20 4.28
C SER A 65 0.49 9.64 4.82
N GLN A 66 -0.15 9.93 5.94
CA GLN A 66 -0.02 11.22 6.62
C GLN A 66 1.42 11.42 7.13
N VAL A 67 2.07 10.34 7.61
CA VAL A 67 3.46 10.39 8.09
C VAL A 67 4.40 10.67 6.93
N ALA A 68 4.19 9.98 5.81
CA ALA A 68 4.96 10.20 4.60
C ALA A 68 4.82 11.65 4.09
N GLN A 69 3.60 12.19 4.10
CA GLN A 69 3.34 13.54 3.63
C GLN A 69 3.94 14.61 4.54
N TRP A 70 3.85 14.43 5.86
CA TRP A 70 4.54 15.29 6.81
C TRP A 70 6.06 15.22 6.60
N ALA A 71 6.64 14.02 6.52
CA ALA A 71 8.08 13.84 6.35
C ALA A 71 8.61 14.43 5.04
N ALA A 72 7.82 14.41 3.97
CA ALA A 72 8.17 15.03 2.69
C ALA A 72 8.24 16.56 2.74
N GLY A 73 7.57 17.20 3.70
CA GLY A 73 7.61 18.65 3.91
C GLY A 73 8.81 19.14 4.74
N GLN A 74 9.64 18.22 5.24
CA GLN A 74 10.73 18.53 6.16
C GLN A 74 12.10 18.44 5.47
N ASP A 75 12.96 19.42 5.73
CA ASP A 75 14.36 19.42 5.30
C ASP A 75 15.26 19.79 6.50
N PRO A 76 16.08 18.86 7.03
CA PRO A 76 16.34 17.51 6.52
C PRO A 76 15.20 16.51 6.80
N VAL A 77 15.19 15.40 6.05
CA VAL A 77 14.23 14.30 6.24
C VAL A 77 14.30 13.76 7.68
N PRO A 78 13.16 13.60 8.40
CA PRO A 78 13.17 13.19 9.79
C PRO A 78 13.73 11.78 9.99
N VAL A 79 14.52 11.58 11.05
CA VAL A 79 15.10 10.27 11.40
C VAL A 79 14.01 9.21 11.62
N LEU A 80 12.88 9.60 12.21
CA LEU A 80 11.71 8.73 12.34
C LEU A 80 11.32 8.11 10.99
N TRP A 81 11.13 8.93 9.96
CA TRP A 81 10.75 8.46 8.63
C TRP A 81 11.84 7.59 7.99
N GLN A 82 13.11 7.95 8.17
CA GLN A 82 14.24 7.16 7.67
C GLN A 82 14.24 5.75 8.28
N ASN A 83 13.96 5.62 9.58
CA ASN A 83 13.92 4.34 10.29
C ASN A 83 12.80 3.42 9.80
N LEU A 84 11.68 3.96 9.32
CA LEU A 84 10.53 3.17 8.84
C LEU A 84 10.72 2.62 7.41
N GLN A 85 11.65 3.18 6.63
CA GLN A 85 11.72 2.86 5.19
C GLN A 85 12.00 1.38 4.90
N ALA A 86 12.85 0.74 5.69
CA ALA A 86 13.19 -0.67 5.50
C ALA A 86 11.95 -1.56 5.69
N ASP A 87 11.21 -1.33 6.76
CA ASP A 87 10.01 -2.13 7.09
C ASP A 87 8.86 -1.86 6.11
N LEU A 88 8.67 -0.61 5.68
CA LEU A 88 7.69 -0.26 4.65
C LEU A 88 8.03 -0.89 3.30
N GLN A 89 9.31 -0.98 2.96
CA GLN A 89 9.76 -1.68 1.75
C GLN A 89 9.50 -3.18 1.86
N GLN A 90 9.67 -3.77 3.04
CA GLN A 90 9.30 -5.17 3.28
C GLN A 90 7.78 -5.38 3.16
N CYS A 91 6.96 -4.51 3.75
CA CYS A 91 5.50 -4.55 3.61
C CYS A 91 5.08 -4.51 2.12
N LYS A 92 5.74 -3.70 1.30
CA LYS A 92 5.50 -3.67 -0.15
C LYS A 92 5.79 -5.04 -0.80
N GLN A 93 6.89 -5.70 -0.42
CA GLN A 93 7.22 -7.03 -0.96
C GLN A 93 6.19 -8.09 -0.55
N ASP A 94 5.77 -8.09 0.71
CA ASP A 94 4.75 -9.02 1.21
C ASP A 94 3.40 -8.79 0.53
N HIS A 95 3.01 -7.53 0.29
CA HIS A 95 1.81 -7.21 -0.46
C HIS A 95 1.87 -7.69 -1.92
N LEU A 96 3.02 -7.52 -2.60
CA LEU A 96 3.22 -8.03 -3.96
C LEU A 96 3.11 -9.55 -4.02
N ARG A 97 3.64 -10.26 -3.01
CA ARG A 97 3.47 -11.71 -2.87
C ARG A 97 1.99 -12.09 -2.75
N ASN A 98 1.20 -11.35 -1.96
CA ASN A 98 -0.24 -11.59 -1.81
C ASN A 98 -0.98 -11.41 -3.15
N ILE A 99 -0.67 -10.34 -3.90
CA ILE A 99 -1.24 -10.10 -5.24
C ILE A 99 -0.93 -11.26 -6.18
N GLN A 100 0.32 -11.72 -6.23
CA GLN A 100 0.73 -12.83 -7.09
C GLN A 100 -0.04 -14.12 -6.77
N LEU A 101 -0.25 -14.42 -5.49
CA LEU A 101 -1.03 -15.58 -5.07
C LEU A 101 -2.48 -15.48 -5.56
N LEU A 102 -3.13 -14.34 -5.34
CA LEU A 102 -4.50 -14.10 -5.75
C LEU A 102 -4.66 -14.20 -7.28
N GLN A 103 -3.72 -13.63 -8.04
CA GLN A 103 -3.69 -13.73 -9.50
C GLN A 103 -3.61 -15.18 -9.96
N ARG A 104 -2.73 -15.99 -9.36
CA ARG A 104 -2.61 -17.42 -9.70
C ARG A 104 -3.90 -18.19 -9.42
N GLN A 105 -4.56 -17.90 -8.29
CA GLN A 105 -5.85 -18.52 -7.96
C GLN A 105 -6.93 -18.15 -8.97
N LEU A 106 -7.00 -16.89 -9.38
CA LEU A 106 -7.94 -16.43 -10.41
C LEU A 106 -7.67 -17.11 -11.76
N GLN A 107 -6.41 -17.25 -12.17
CA GLN A 107 -6.05 -17.96 -13.40
C GLN A 107 -6.50 -19.43 -13.36
N ALA A 108 -6.32 -20.11 -12.23
CA ALA A 108 -6.78 -21.49 -12.06
C ALA A 108 -8.32 -21.60 -12.21
N VAL A 109 -9.08 -20.67 -11.61
CA VAL A 109 -10.55 -20.63 -11.75
C VAL A 109 -10.95 -20.38 -13.20
N LYS A 110 -10.32 -19.42 -13.89
CA LYS A 110 -10.59 -19.14 -15.30
C LYS A 110 -10.31 -20.36 -16.18
N GLY A 111 -9.16 -21.02 -16.00
CA GLY A 111 -8.80 -22.22 -16.74
C GLY A 111 -9.79 -23.37 -16.51
N ALA A 112 -10.27 -23.56 -15.28
CA ALA A 112 -11.29 -24.55 -14.97
C ALA A 112 -12.62 -24.25 -15.68
N LEU A 113 -13.05 -22.99 -15.69
CA LEU A 113 -14.28 -22.57 -16.40
C LEU A 113 -14.15 -22.76 -17.92
N GLN A 114 -13.01 -22.39 -18.52
CA GLN A 114 -12.76 -22.60 -19.95
C GLN A 114 -12.81 -24.08 -20.32
N ALA A 115 -12.19 -24.95 -19.52
CA ALA A 115 -12.23 -26.39 -19.73
C ALA A 115 -13.67 -26.95 -19.66
N LEU A 116 -14.49 -26.47 -18.72
CA LEU A 116 -15.90 -26.86 -18.61
C LEU A 116 -16.75 -26.33 -19.78
N GLN A 117 -16.39 -25.19 -20.35
CA GLN A 117 -17.07 -24.60 -21.51
C GLN A 117 -16.67 -25.24 -22.85
N GLY A 118 -15.69 -26.16 -22.86
CA GLY A 118 -15.20 -26.79 -24.07
C GLY A 118 -14.37 -25.86 -24.96
N GLU A 119 -13.99 -24.68 -24.47
CA GLU A 119 -13.11 -23.74 -25.16
C GLU A 119 -11.65 -24.18 -25.01
N SER A 120 -11.08 -24.76 -26.08
CA SER A 120 -9.63 -24.96 -26.16
C SER A 120 -8.92 -23.61 -26.33
N ALA A 121 -8.39 -23.07 -25.23
CA ALA A 121 -7.23 -22.17 -25.08
C ALA A 121 -7.00 -20.98 -26.04
N ALA A 122 -7.92 -20.64 -26.95
CA ALA A 122 -7.69 -19.63 -27.98
C ALA A 122 -8.01 -18.19 -27.52
N THR A 123 -8.63 -18.01 -26.35
CA THR A 123 -9.16 -16.70 -25.90
C THR A 123 -8.27 -15.95 -24.90
N VAL A 124 -7.11 -16.51 -24.52
CA VAL A 124 -6.16 -15.88 -23.57
C VAL A 124 -5.44 -14.64 -24.17
N ASP A 125 -5.49 -14.43 -25.50
CA ASP A 125 -4.89 -13.27 -26.20
C ASP A 125 -5.62 -11.92 -25.96
N LEU A 126 -6.74 -11.90 -25.22
CA LEU A 126 -7.53 -10.68 -25.03
C LEU A 126 -7.07 -9.77 -23.87
N TYR A 127 -6.28 -10.27 -22.91
CA TYR A 127 -5.73 -9.43 -21.84
C TYR A 127 -4.35 -8.85 -22.17
N ASP A 128 -3.58 -9.48 -23.06
CA ASP A 128 -2.30 -8.93 -23.52
C ASP A 128 -2.52 -7.64 -24.34
N ARG A 129 -3.70 -7.52 -24.97
CA ARG A 129 -4.08 -6.35 -25.77
C ARG A 129 -4.49 -5.12 -24.95
N LEU A 130 -4.84 -5.26 -23.68
CA LEU A 130 -5.16 -4.08 -22.84
C LEU A 130 -3.90 -3.43 -22.24
N GLY A 131 -2.79 -4.17 -22.13
CA GLY A 131 -1.50 -3.65 -21.66
C GLY A 131 -0.65 -2.98 -22.75
N GLN A 132 -0.87 -3.30 -24.03
CA GLN A 132 -0.07 -2.75 -25.13
C GLN A 132 -0.59 -1.43 -25.72
N VAL A 133 -1.83 -1.01 -25.42
CA VAL A 133 -2.40 0.23 -25.97
C VAL A 133 -1.86 1.50 -25.30
N SER A 134 -1.23 1.41 -24.12
CA SER A 134 -0.65 2.57 -23.42
C SER A 134 0.72 3.03 -23.94
N ARG A 135 1.37 2.34 -24.90
CA ARG A 135 2.69 2.75 -25.44
C ARG A 135 2.65 3.34 -26.85
N ARG A 136 1.47 3.64 -27.40
CA ARG A 136 1.35 4.24 -28.74
C ARG A 136 0.41 5.43 -28.76
N ARG A 137 0.78 6.53 -28.11
CA ARG A 137 0.54 7.89 -28.63
C ARG A 137 1.25 8.97 -27.81
N GLY A 138 2.22 9.60 -28.46
CA GLY A 138 2.94 10.79 -28.04
C GLY A 138 3.80 11.22 -29.22
N VAL A 139 3.13 11.83 -30.20
CA VAL A 139 3.62 12.22 -31.53
C VAL A 139 4.28 13.61 -31.47
N SER A 140 5.53 13.68 -31.94
CA SER A 140 6.12 14.70 -32.85
C SER A 140 6.42 16.13 -32.35
N PRO A 141 7.02 17.05 -33.15
CA PRO A 141 8.10 16.97 -34.18
C PRO A 141 9.15 18.15 -34.10
N PHE A 142 10.17 18.15 -34.99
CA PHE A 142 10.92 19.31 -35.58
C PHE A 142 11.86 20.13 -34.62
N LEU A 143 13.16 20.44 -34.87
CA LEU A 143 13.81 21.21 -35.95
C LEU A 143 15.36 21.17 -35.85
N ASP A 144 16.02 21.26 -37.02
CA ASP A 144 17.29 21.90 -37.43
C ASP A 144 18.53 21.97 -36.50
N ALA A 145 19.65 21.40 -37.00
CA ALA A 145 20.94 22.08 -37.22
C ALA A 145 21.88 21.21 -38.08
#